data_AF-A0A810E5K2-F1
#
_entry.id   AF-A0A810E5K2-F1
#
_cell.length_a   1.000
_cell.length_b   1.000
_cell.length_c   1.000
_cell.angle_alpha   90.00
_cell.angle_beta   90.00
_cell.angle_gamma   90.00
#
_symmetry.space_group_name_H-M   'P 1'
#
loop_
_entity.id
_entity.type
_entity.pdbx_description
1 polymer ?
#
loop_
_entity_poly.entity_id
_entity_poly.type
_entity_poly.pdbx_seq_one_letter_code
_entity_poly.pdbx_strand_id
1 'polypeptide(L)'
;MVLGIPFGVLIGEYFGWRYVFAMIAVFSLITALAIYKFIPSSKGEQPVPLSNQLSILKKRKPVIGLLISLLWITGYSAVYTYISPFLQENTGLSVSSVSFMLTVFGISGVFGSYIGGYATDKWGVPKTLFLSLILHVFALFALTWAAGNFVGAAIMMLSLLTAIYAFRPERSRDLFLEKHTR
;
A
#
# COMPACT_ATOMS: atom_id res chain seq x y z
N MET A 1 -6.74 5.87 -3.69
CA MET A 1 -6.95 4.44 -4.03
C MET A 1 -8.42 4.06 -3.86
N VAL A 2 -8.98 4.17 -2.66
CA VAL A 2 -10.35 3.72 -2.30
C VAL A 2 -11.45 4.17 -3.28
N LEU A 3 -11.61 5.46 -3.51
CA LEU A 3 -12.64 6.00 -4.40
C LEU A 3 -12.17 6.10 -5.86
N GLY A 4 -10.85 6.07 -6.09
CA GLY A 4 -10.27 6.29 -7.41
C GLY A 4 -10.51 5.12 -8.38
N ILE A 5 -10.47 3.88 -7.87
CA ILE A 5 -10.68 2.68 -8.71
C ILE A 5 -12.14 2.61 -9.20
N PRO A 6 -13.18 2.73 -8.35
CA PRO A 6 -14.57 2.70 -8.80
C PRO A 6 -14.90 3.81 -9.80
N PHE A 7 -14.48 5.05 -9.50
CA PHE A 7 -14.69 6.17 -10.40
C PHE A 7 -13.95 5.97 -11.72
N GLY A 8 -12.71 5.46 -11.68
CA GLY A 8 -11.93 5.18 -12.87
C GLY A 8 -12.57 4.10 -13.76
N VAL A 9 -13.10 3.02 -13.15
CA VAL A 9 -13.81 1.96 -13.89
C VAL A 9 -15.11 2.49 -14.49
N LEU A 10 -15.93 3.22 -13.72
CA LEU A 10 -17.18 3.79 -14.22
C LEU A 10 -16.92 4.75 -15.39
N ILE A 11 -15.98 5.69 -15.24
CA ILE A 11 -15.65 6.62 -16.32
C ILE A 11 -15.04 5.87 -17.52
N GLY A 12 -14.23 4.85 -17.25
CA GLY A 12 -13.63 4.01 -18.28
C GLY A 12 -14.67 3.23 -19.09
N GLU A 13 -15.71 2.68 -18.46
CA GLU A 13 -16.81 1.97 -19.13
C GLU A 13 -17.69 2.92 -19.94
N TYR A 14 -18.12 4.05 -19.37
CA TYR A 14 -19.10 4.94 -20.03
C TYR A 14 -18.48 5.90 -21.03
N PHE A 15 -17.29 6.43 -20.75
CA PHE A 15 -16.65 7.49 -21.55
C PHE A 15 -15.37 7.02 -22.24
N GLY A 16 -14.79 5.90 -21.80
CA GLY A 16 -13.55 5.36 -22.32
C GLY A 16 -12.32 5.80 -21.52
N TRP A 17 -11.26 4.99 -21.62
CA TRP A 17 -10.02 5.15 -20.86
C TRP A 17 -9.35 6.53 -21.01
N ARG A 18 -9.50 7.20 -22.17
CA ARG A 18 -8.91 8.53 -22.43
C ARG A 18 -9.36 9.59 -21.43
N TYR A 19 -10.64 9.56 -21.03
CA TYR A 19 -11.18 10.53 -20.07
C TYR A 19 -10.70 10.28 -18.65
N VAL A 20 -10.40 9.02 -18.30
CA VAL A 20 -9.76 8.68 -17.02
C VAL A 20 -8.39 9.35 -16.94
N PHE A 21 -7.57 9.27 -17.98
CA PHE A 21 -6.25 9.94 -18.00
C PHE A 21 -6.38 11.47 -18.02
N ALA A 22 -7.31 12.03 -18.79
CA ALA A 22 -7.55 13.47 -18.81
C ALA A 22 -7.94 14.00 -17.41
N MET A 23 -8.83 13.30 -16.71
CA MET A 23 -9.22 13.64 -15.34
C MET A 23 -8.01 13.59 -14.39
N ILE A 24 -7.21 12.51 -14.43
CA ILE A 24 -5.99 12.39 -13.62
C ILE A 24 -5.03 13.56 -13.89
N ALA A 25 -4.85 13.94 -15.16
CA ALA A 25 -4.00 15.07 -15.54
C ALA A 25 -4.49 16.40 -14.93
N VAL A 26 -5.80 16.66 -15.00
CA VAL A 26 -6.41 17.87 -14.42
C VAL A 26 -6.23 17.90 -12.90
N PHE A 27 -6.53 16.81 -12.19
CA PHE A 27 -6.34 16.74 -10.74
C PHE A 27 -4.86 16.90 -10.34
N SER A 28 -3.94 16.33 -11.12
CA SER A 28 -2.50 16.47 -10.88
C SER A 28 -2.05 17.92 -11.04
N LEU A 29 -2.55 18.63 -12.06
CA LEU A 29 -2.26 20.04 -12.28
C LEU A 29 -2.81 20.92 -11.14
N ILE A 30 -4.05 20.70 -10.72
CA ILE A 30 -4.66 21.41 -9.58
C ILE A 30 -3.83 21.19 -8.31
N THR A 31 -3.42 19.95 -8.04
CA THR A 31 -2.60 19.61 -6.88
C THR A 31 -1.23 20.29 -6.95
N ALA A 32 -0.59 20.30 -8.12
CA ALA A 32 0.69 20.97 -8.32
C ALA A 32 0.59 22.49 -8.08
N LEU A 33 -0.46 23.14 -8.60
CA LEU A 33 -0.72 24.56 -8.38
C LEU A 33 -1.02 24.88 -6.91
N ALA A 34 -1.77 24.00 -6.23
CA ALA A 34 -2.03 24.14 -4.81
C ALA A 34 -0.74 24.02 -4.00
N ILE A 35 0.10 23.03 -4.28
CA ILE A 35 1.42 22.89 -3.64
C ILE A 35 2.26 24.15 -3.87
N TYR A 36 2.36 24.61 -5.12
CA TYR A 36 3.12 25.81 -5.47
C TYR A 36 2.64 27.07 -4.74
N LYS A 37 1.33 27.21 -4.56
CA LYS A 37 0.73 28.41 -3.94
C LYS A 37 0.71 28.37 -2.42
N PHE A 38 0.48 27.20 -1.82
CA PHE A 38 0.20 27.07 -0.39
C PHE A 38 1.36 26.52 0.43
N ILE A 39 2.30 25.77 -0.17
CA ILE A 39 3.46 25.24 0.57
C ILE A 39 4.59 26.27 0.53
N PRO A 40 4.97 26.86 1.68
CA PRO A 40 6.06 27.83 1.71
C PRO A 40 7.39 27.14 1.39
N SER A 41 8.26 27.86 0.68
CA SER A 41 9.61 27.39 0.41
C SER A 41 10.39 27.24 1.73
N SER A 42 10.84 26.02 2.03
CA SER A 42 11.75 25.76 3.14
C SER A 42 13.20 25.75 2.66
N LYS A 43 14.12 26.20 3.51
CA LYS A 43 15.55 25.99 3.26
C LYS A 43 15.80 24.49 3.34
N GLY A 44 16.16 23.87 2.22
CA GLY A 44 16.51 22.46 2.17
C GLY A 44 17.67 22.14 3.12
N GLU A 45 17.63 20.96 3.72
CA GLU A 45 18.79 20.41 4.43
C GLU A 45 19.97 20.23 3.48
N GLN A 46 21.20 20.23 4.01
CA GLN A 46 22.36 20.00 3.17
C GLN A 46 22.26 18.64 2.48
N PRO A 47 22.58 18.55 1.17
CA PRO A 47 22.45 17.31 0.43
C PRO A 47 23.37 16.25 1.03
N VAL A 48 22.77 15.16 1.50
CA VAL A 48 23.50 14.01 2.02
C VAL A 48 24.14 13.27 0.83
N PRO A 49 25.47 13.07 0.81
CA PRO A 49 26.13 12.40 -0.31
C PRO A 49 25.65 10.95 -0.44
N LEU A 50 25.54 10.47 -1.69
CA LEU A 50 25.02 9.13 -2.00
C LEU A 50 25.80 8.01 -1.29
N SER A 51 27.11 8.18 -1.13
CA SER A 51 27.97 7.25 -0.39
C SER A 51 27.53 7.06 1.07
N ASN A 52 27.08 8.13 1.72
CA ASN A 52 26.57 8.07 3.10
C ASN A 52 25.21 7.39 3.14
N GLN A 53 24.35 7.57 2.14
CA GLN A 53 23.07 6.87 2.05
C GLN A 53 23.27 5.37 1.83
N LEU A 54 24.16 4.98 0.91
CA LEU A 54 24.49 3.57 0.63
C LEU A 54 25.21 2.88 1.80
N SER A 55 25.84 3.64 2.71
CA SER A 55 26.44 3.08 3.92
C SER A 55 25.43 2.33 4.81
N ILE A 56 24.13 2.63 4.69
CA ILE A 56 23.04 1.95 5.39
C ILE A 56 22.99 0.46 5.01
N LEU A 57 23.36 0.12 3.77
CA LEU A 57 23.40 -1.26 3.27
C LEU A 57 24.51 -2.10 3.92
N LYS A 58 25.49 -1.47 4.58
CA LYS A 58 26.53 -2.18 5.34
C LYS A 58 26.01 -2.72 6.68
N LYS A 59 24.84 -2.24 7.15
CA LYS A 59 24.26 -2.63 8.43
C LYS A 59 23.22 -3.74 8.22
N ARG A 60 23.37 -4.86 8.96
CA ARG A 60 22.47 -6.03 8.84
C ARG A 60 21.00 -5.70 9.10
N LYS A 61 20.70 -4.88 10.13
CA LYS A 61 19.30 -4.59 10.53
C LYS A 61 18.51 -3.81 9.44
N PRO A 62 19.01 -2.68 8.89
CA PRO A 62 18.35 -2.01 7.77
C PRO A 62 18.17 -2.88 6.53
N VAL A 63 19.18 -3.67 6.15
CA VAL A 63 19.11 -4.57 4.98
C VAL A 63 17.99 -5.59 5.15
N ILE A 64 17.84 -6.20 6.32
CA ILE A 64 16.74 -7.13 6.59
C ILE A 64 15.38 -6.44 6.44
N GLY A 65 15.23 -5.22 6.97
CA GLY A 65 13.99 -4.45 6.80
C GLY A 65 13.66 -4.14 5.34
N LEU A 66 14.67 -3.79 4.54
CA LEU A 66 14.53 -3.56 3.10
C LEU A 66 14.15 -4.84 2.35
N LEU A 67 14.79 -5.97 2.66
CA LEU A 67 14.45 -7.26 2.05
C LEU A 67 13.02 -7.71 2.38
N ILE A 68 12.59 -7.55 3.63
CA ILE A 68 11.21 -7.84 4.04
C ILE A 68 10.24 -6.95 3.24
N SER A 69 10.53 -5.65 3.14
CA SER A 69 9.70 -4.71 2.38
C SER A 69 9.65 -5.07 0.89
N LEU A 70 10.79 -5.47 0.32
CA LEU A 70 10.89 -5.89 -1.08
C LEU A 70 10.05 -7.14 -1.36
N LEU A 71 10.23 -8.20 -0.55
CA LEU A 71 9.47 -9.45 -0.68
C LEU A 71 7.96 -9.20 -0.53
N TRP A 72 7.60 -8.35 0.43
CA TRP A 72 6.22 -7.97 0.68
C TRP A 72 5.60 -7.22 -0.51
N ILE A 73 6.28 -6.17 -1.02
CA ILE A 73 5.82 -5.40 -2.17
C ILE A 73 5.72 -6.29 -3.42
N THR A 74 6.66 -7.22 -3.58
CA THR A 74 6.68 -8.13 -4.73
C THR A 74 5.49 -9.09 -4.71
N GLY A 75 5.25 -9.77 -3.58
CA GLY A 75 4.10 -10.67 -3.42
C GLY A 75 2.77 -9.93 -3.57
N TYR A 76 2.65 -8.76 -2.93
CA TYR A 76 1.49 -7.90 -3.06
C TYR A 76 1.24 -7.45 -4.51
N SER A 77 2.27 -6.97 -5.20
CA SER A 77 2.14 -6.46 -6.57
C SER A 77 1.76 -7.55 -7.56
N ALA A 78 2.30 -8.77 -7.39
CA ALA A 78 1.93 -9.92 -8.21
C ALA A 78 0.44 -10.24 -8.08
N VAL A 79 -0.06 -10.35 -6.84
CA VAL A 79 -1.50 -10.60 -6.61
C VAL A 79 -2.33 -9.46 -7.15
N TYR A 80 -2.03 -8.21 -6.80
CA TYR A 80 -2.82 -7.05 -7.22
C TYR A 80 -2.91 -6.90 -8.75
N THR A 81 -1.84 -7.26 -9.48
CA THR A 81 -1.81 -7.22 -10.94
C THR A 81 -2.72 -8.27 -11.58
N TYR A 82 -2.78 -9.47 -11.01
CA TYR A 82 -3.49 -10.61 -11.60
C TYR A 82 -4.82 -10.96 -10.93
N ILE A 83 -5.20 -10.28 -9.84
CA ILE A 83 -6.41 -10.64 -9.09
C ILE A 83 -7.69 -10.46 -9.91
N SER A 84 -7.76 -9.43 -10.75
CA SER A 84 -8.94 -9.19 -11.59
C SER A 84 -9.16 -10.28 -12.64
N PRO A 85 -8.18 -10.61 -13.51
CA PRO A 85 -8.34 -11.74 -14.44
C PRO A 85 -8.50 -13.08 -13.71
N PHE A 86 -7.75 -13.30 -12.62
CA PHE A 86 -7.87 -14.54 -11.82
C PHE A 86 -9.30 -14.77 -11.30
N LEU A 87 -9.94 -13.73 -10.76
CA LEU A 87 -11.31 -13.83 -10.26
C LEU A 87 -12.31 -13.99 -11.40
N GLN A 88 -12.16 -13.26 -12.50
CA GLN A 88 -13.09 -13.37 -13.63
C GLN A 88 -13.03 -14.76 -14.27
N GLU A 89 -11.83 -15.29 -14.52
CA GLU A 89 -11.63 -16.57 -15.21
C GLU A 89 -11.97 -17.78 -14.31
N ASN A 90 -11.60 -17.75 -13.02
CA ASN A 90 -11.74 -18.94 -12.15
C ASN A 90 -13.01 -18.92 -11.28
N THR A 91 -13.67 -17.77 -11.11
CA THR A 91 -14.88 -17.68 -10.28
C THR A 91 -16.11 -17.18 -11.05
N GLY A 92 -15.96 -16.78 -12.32
CA GLY A 92 -17.06 -16.30 -13.15
C GLY A 92 -17.66 -14.96 -12.68
N LEU A 93 -16.93 -14.22 -11.84
CA LEU A 93 -17.40 -12.94 -11.31
C LEU A 93 -17.49 -11.88 -12.39
N SER A 94 -18.55 -11.07 -12.33
CA SER A 94 -18.69 -9.91 -13.21
C SER A 94 -17.65 -8.84 -12.92
N VAL A 95 -17.34 -8.00 -13.92
CA VAL A 95 -16.44 -6.83 -13.79
C VAL A 95 -16.87 -5.91 -12.64
N SER A 96 -18.19 -5.72 -12.46
CA SER A 96 -18.74 -4.91 -11.37
C SER A 96 -18.49 -5.53 -9.99
N SER A 97 -18.62 -6.86 -9.85
CA SER A 97 -18.36 -7.57 -8.59
C SER A 97 -16.89 -7.48 -8.21
N VAL A 98 -15.99 -7.66 -9.17
CA VAL A 98 -14.53 -7.52 -8.96
C VAL A 98 -14.18 -6.09 -8.57
N SER A 99 -14.78 -5.09 -9.23
CA SER A 99 -14.58 -3.68 -8.89
C SER A 99 -15.05 -3.36 -7.48
N PHE A 100 -16.21 -3.87 -7.07
CA PHE A 100 -16.71 -3.72 -5.70
C PHE A 100 -15.76 -4.36 -4.68
N MET A 101 -15.28 -5.58 -4.96
CA MET A 101 -14.28 -6.26 -4.12
C MET A 101 -12.97 -5.46 -4.01
N LEU A 102 -12.47 -4.89 -5.11
CA LEU A 102 -11.29 -4.01 -5.11
C LEU A 102 -11.53 -2.69 -4.35
N THR A 103 -12.78 -2.23 -4.30
CA THR A 103 -13.16 -1.06 -3.50
C THR A 103 -13.09 -1.37 -2.01
N VAL A 104 -13.72 -2.48 -1.59
CA VAL A 104 -13.68 -2.97 -0.21
C VAL A 104 -12.24 -3.26 0.20
N PHE A 105 -11.45 -3.81 -0.72
CA PHE A 105 -10.01 -3.98 -0.56
C PHE A 105 -9.31 -2.64 -0.30
N GLY A 106 -9.61 -1.61 -1.09
CA GLY A 106 -9.12 -0.25 -0.88
C GLY A 106 -9.52 0.34 0.48
N ILE A 107 -10.80 0.30 0.86
CA ILE A 107 -11.31 0.82 2.16
C ILE A 107 -10.55 0.15 3.30
N SER A 108 -10.45 -1.15 3.23
CA SER A 108 -9.83 -1.96 4.26
C SER A 108 -8.33 -1.67 4.41
N GLY A 109 -7.63 -1.30 3.32
CA GLY A 109 -6.25 -0.84 3.38
C GLY A 109 -6.03 0.40 4.26
N VAL A 110 -7.03 1.28 4.37
CA VAL A 110 -7.00 2.44 5.27
C VAL A 110 -7.00 1.98 6.73
N PHE A 111 -7.90 1.05 7.08
CA PHE A 111 -7.96 0.48 8.43
C PHE A 111 -6.71 -0.34 8.77
N GLY A 112 -6.20 -1.13 7.81
CA GLY A 112 -4.96 -1.89 7.97
C GLY A 112 -3.76 -1.00 8.27
N SER A 113 -3.66 0.15 7.59
CA SER A 113 -2.60 1.14 7.82
C SER A 113 -2.67 1.74 9.22
N TYR A 114 -3.88 2.01 9.73
CA TYR A 114 -4.08 2.52 11.10
C TYR A 114 -3.68 1.49 12.16
N ILE A 115 -4.15 0.25 12.02
CA ILE A 115 -3.82 -0.86 12.92
C ILE A 115 -2.31 -1.16 12.88
N GLY A 116 -1.69 -1.06 11.70
CA GLY A 116 -0.25 -1.25 11.51
C GLY A 116 0.61 -0.23 12.22
N GLY A 117 0.24 1.04 12.12
CA GLY A 117 0.86 2.12 12.88
C GLY A 117 0.75 1.86 14.38
N TYR A 118 -0.45 1.53 14.87
CA TYR A 118 -0.66 1.20 16.28
C TYR A 118 0.15 -0.02 16.76
N ALA A 119 0.19 -1.10 15.95
CA ALA A 119 0.96 -2.30 16.27
C ALA A 119 2.47 -2.03 16.28
N THR A 120 2.96 -1.20 15.36
CA THR A 120 4.35 -0.75 15.33
C THR A 120 4.71 0.06 16.57
N ASP A 121 3.84 0.98 16.97
CA ASP A 121 4.01 1.78 18.19
C ASP A 121 3.98 0.92 19.46
N LYS A 122 3.10 -0.10 19.51
CA LYS A 122 2.88 -0.95 20.69
C LYS A 122 3.86 -2.10 20.84
N TRP A 123 4.18 -2.80 19.74
CA TRP A 123 4.96 -4.04 19.75
C TRP A 123 6.37 -3.89 19.15
N GLY A 124 6.64 -2.76 18.50
CA GLY A 124 7.91 -2.46 17.87
C GLY A 124 8.01 -3.00 16.44
N VAL A 125 8.75 -2.25 15.61
CA VAL A 125 8.95 -2.50 14.16
C VAL A 125 9.30 -3.97 13.83
N PRO A 126 10.25 -4.65 14.50
CA PRO A 126 10.66 -5.99 14.09
C PRO A 126 9.56 -7.05 14.27
N LYS A 127 8.79 -6.98 15.37
CA LYS A 127 7.72 -7.93 15.64
C LYS A 127 6.55 -7.72 14.69
N THR A 128 6.20 -6.47 14.44
CA THR A 128 5.12 -6.11 13.50
C THR A 128 5.44 -6.53 12.08
N LEU A 129 6.68 -6.31 11.61
CA LEU A 129 7.13 -6.76 10.29
C LEU A 129 7.13 -8.28 10.13
N PHE A 130 7.55 -9.00 11.17
CA PHE A 130 7.58 -10.46 11.12
C PHE A 130 6.16 -11.05 11.07
N LEU A 131 5.26 -10.53 11.91
CA LEU A 131 3.85 -10.95 11.93
C LEU A 131 3.14 -10.61 10.60
N SER A 132 3.41 -9.44 10.03
CA SER A 132 2.83 -9.04 8.74
C SER A 132 3.28 -9.97 7.61
N LEU A 133 4.54 -10.41 7.62
CA LEU A 133 5.07 -11.33 6.62
C LEU A 133 4.45 -12.73 6.76
N ILE A 134 4.30 -13.24 7.98
CA ILE A 134 3.62 -14.51 8.24
C ILE A 134 2.19 -14.47 7.72
N LEU A 135 1.44 -13.42 8.07
CA LEU A 135 0.06 -13.24 7.59
C LEU A 135 0.00 -13.12 6.06
N HIS A 136 0.98 -12.46 5.44
CA HIS A 136 1.09 -12.36 3.99
C HIS A 136 1.31 -13.73 3.34
N VAL A 137 2.17 -14.57 3.90
CA VAL A 137 2.39 -15.94 3.42
C VAL A 137 1.10 -16.76 3.53
N PHE A 138 0.41 -16.72 4.67
CA PHE A 138 -0.88 -17.40 4.82
C PHE A 138 -1.94 -16.89 3.86
N ALA A 139 -1.99 -15.58 3.59
CA ALA A 139 -2.88 -15.00 2.59
C ALA A 139 -2.60 -15.53 1.19
N LEU A 140 -1.33 -15.65 0.80
CA LEU A 140 -0.93 -16.21 -0.49
C LEU A 140 -1.24 -17.71 -0.60
N PHE A 141 -1.07 -18.49 0.48
CA PHE A 141 -1.50 -19.89 0.51
C PHE A 141 -3.02 -20.03 0.46
N ALA A 142 -3.79 -19.08 1.00
CA ALA A 142 -5.24 -19.08 0.87
C ALA A 142 -5.70 -18.82 -0.58
N LEU A 143 -4.84 -18.28 -1.45
CA LEU A 143 -5.13 -18.03 -2.87
C LEU A 143 -5.35 -19.33 -3.65
N THR A 144 -4.62 -20.41 -3.33
CA THR A 144 -4.84 -21.72 -3.95
C THR A 144 -6.16 -22.35 -3.51
N TRP A 145 -6.65 -22.03 -2.31
CA TRP A 145 -7.96 -22.46 -1.82
C TRP A 145 -9.12 -21.59 -2.35
N ALA A 146 -8.84 -20.33 -2.69
CA ALA A 146 -9.81 -19.39 -3.24
C ALA A 146 -10.20 -19.69 -4.70
N ALA A 147 -9.43 -20.54 -5.40
CA ALA A 147 -9.73 -20.99 -6.76
C ALA A 147 -11.03 -21.82 -6.79
N GLY A 148 -12.17 -21.14 -6.92
CA GLY A 148 -13.51 -21.75 -7.01
C GLY A 148 -14.50 -21.34 -5.91
N ASN A 149 -14.12 -20.48 -4.95
CA ASN A 149 -15.03 -20.05 -3.88
C ASN A 149 -14.93 -18.53 -3.58
N PHE A 150 -16.04 -17.82 -3.77
CA PHE A 150 -16.18 -16.38 -3.48
C PHE A 150 -15.75 -16.01 -2.06
N VAL A 151 -16.05 -16.87 -1.08
CA VAL A 151 -15.71 -16.65 0.33
C VAL A 151 -14.19 -16.77 0.53
N GLY A 152 -13.52 -17.69 -0.16
CA GLY A 152 -12.06 -17.81 -0.14
C GLY A 152 -11.37 -16.58 -0.72
N ALA A 153 -11.88 -16.05 -1.83
CA ALA A 153 -11.40 -14.81 -2.43
C ALA A 153 -11.58 -13.59 -1.50
N ALA A 154 -12.73 -13.49 -0.82
CA ALA A 154 -12.99 -12.44 0.15
C ALA A 154 -12.05 -12.54 1.36
N ILE A 155 -11.84 -13.72 1.94
CA ILE A 155 -10.92 -13.94 3.07
C ILE A 155 -9.47 -13.65 2.67
N MET A 156 -9.07 -13.98 1.44
CA MET A 156 -7.76 -13.65 0.90
C MET A 156 -7.57 -12.13 0.76
N MET A 157 -8.53 -11.44 0.17
CA MET A 157 -8.52 -9.97 0.10
C MET A 157 -8.49 -9.33 1.48
N LEU A 158 -9.18 -9.93 2.46
CA LEU A 158 -9.20 -9.49 3.85
C LEU A 158 -7.89 -9.79 4.61
N SER A 159 -7.17 -10.86 4.26
CA SER A 159 -5.89 -11.22 4.89
C SER A 159 -4.73 -10.39 4.33
N LEU A 160 -4.76 -10.01 3.06
CA LEU A 160 -3.86 -9.02 2.47
C LEU A 160 -3.96 -7.64 3.17
N LEU A 161 -5.06 -7.34 3.86
CA LEU A 161 -5.28 -6.10 4.65
C LEU A 161 -4.36 -5.98 5.85
N THR A 162 -4.08 -7.11 6.49
CA THR A 162 -3.18 -7.16 7.64
C THR A 162 -1.75 -6.92 7.20
N ALA A 163 -1.41 -7.21 5.96
CA ALA A 163 -0.03 -7.20 5.52
C ALA A 163 0.54 -5.75 5.40
N ILE A 164 -0.31 -4.71 5.28
CA ILE A 164 0.07 -3.28 5.12
C ILE A 164 0.63 -2.65 6.42
N TYR A 165 1.02 -3.44 7.42
CA TYR A 165 1.36 -2.95 8.76
C TYR A 165 2.58 -2.02 8.88
N ALA A 166 3.34 -1.76 7.81
CA ALA A 166 4.71 -1.25 7.93
C ALA A 166 5.00 0.16 7.40
N PHE A 167 4.02 0.90 6.88
CA PHE A 167 4.31 2.18 6.19
C PHE A 167 3.77 3.43 6.91
N ARG A 168 3.92 3.49 8.24
CA ARG A 168 3.94 4.77 8.96
C ARG A 168 5.09 4.81 9.98
N PRO A 169 6.34 5.09 9.55
CA PRO A 169 7.44 5.33 10.46
C PRO A 169 7.53 6.80 10.91
N GLU A 170 6.45 7.58 10.83
CA GLU A 170 6.51 9.04 11.04
C GLU A 170 6.51 9.43 12.52
N ARG A 171 5.82 8.68 13.39
CA ARG A 171 5.67 9.07 14.81
C ARG A 171 6.92 8.84 15.67
N SER A 172 7.83 7.97 15.24
CA SER A 172 9.09 7.74 15.98
C SER A 172 10.09 8.89 15.80
N ARG A 173 9.92 9.72 14.76
CA ARG A 173 10.76 10.91 14.54
C ARG A 173 10.43 12.02 15.53
N ASP A 174 9.16 12.19 15.88
CA ASP A 174 8.71 13.23 16.82
C ASP A 174 9.22 12.93 18.25
N LEU A 175 9.21 11.65 18.67
CA LEU A 175 9.78 11.22 19.95
C LEU A 175 11.30 11.36 20.01
N PHE A 176 12.00 11.27 18.86
CA PHE A 176 13.44 11.47 18.80
C PHE A 176 13.81 12.96 18.89
N LEU A 177 13.00 13.83 18.27
CA LEU A 177 13.18 15.28 18.34
C LEU A 177 12.85 15.84 19.73
N GLU A 178 11.79 15.35 20.38
CA GLU A 178 11.38 15.79 21.72
C GLU A 178 12.44 15.46 22.79
N LYS A 179 13.24 14.42 22.58
CA LYS A 179 14.30 13.99 23.50
C LYS A 179 15.63 14.75 23.36
N HIS A 180 15.77 15.60 22.34
CA HIS A 180 16.99 16.36 22.06
C HIS A 180 16.78 17.89 22.08
N THR A 181 15.56 18.33 22.38
CA THR A 181 15.20 19.74 22.59
C THR A 181 14.96 20.11 24.06
N ARG A 182 15.36 19.26 25.01
CA ARG A 182 15.37 19.57 26.45
C ARG A 182 16.76 19.40 27.04
#